data_AF-A0A6M8VZD1-F1
#
_entry.id   AF-A0A6M8VZD1-F1
#
_cell.length_a   1.000
_cell.length_b   1.000
_cell.length_c   1.000
_cell.angle_alpha   90.00
_cell.angle_beta   90.00
_cell.angle_gamma   90.00
#
_symmetry.space_group_name_H-M   'P 1'
#
loop_
_entity.id
_entity.type
_entity.pdbx_description
1 polymer ?
#
loop_
_entity_poly.entity_id
_entity_poly.type
_entity_poly.pdbx_seq_one_letter_code
_entity_poly.pdbx_strand_id
1 'polypeptide(L)'
;MSAQEITARIEQVKTYIQDCERRITKGEVIPLVGLDKNVEDICNDIGELPENEAAGMEEKLSGLIGALDKLVAAIRNFESETDGDEKDTD
;
A
#
# COMPACT_ATOMS: atom_id res chain seq x y z
N MET A 1 -11.12 -16.07 7.60
CA MET A 1 -9.68 -16.44 7.62
C MET A 1 -9.19 -16.51 9.05
N SER A 2 -8.09 -17.22 9.34
CA SER A 2 -7.42 -17.14 10.65
C SER A 2 -6.58 -15.86 10.77
N ALA A 3 -6.32 -15.44 12.01
CA ALA A 3 -5.42 -14.33 12.33
C ALA A 3 -4.02 -14.46 11.69
N GLN A 4 -3.51 -15.68 11.57
CA GLN A 4 -2.20 -15.97 10.96
C GLN A 4 -2.22 -15.76 9.44
N GLU A 5 -3.30 -16.20 8.78
CA GLU A 5 -3.47 -16.00 7.33
C GLU A 5 -3.62 -14.51 6.99
N ILE A 6 -4.38 -13.77 7.80
CA ILE A 6 -4.53 -12.31 7.66
C ILE A 6 -3.18 -11.62 7.83
N THR A 7 -2.39 -12.02 8.84
CA THR A 7 -1.03 -11.49 9.04
C THR A 7 -0.14 -11.73 7.82
N ALA A 8 -0.15 -12.94 7.27
CA ALA A 8 0.62 -13.26 6.08
C ALA A 8 0.18 -12.42 4.87
N ARG A 9 -1.14 -12.21 4.70
CA ARG A 9 -1.69 -11.39 3.62
C ARG A 9 -1.30 -9.91 3.76
N ILE A 10 -1.33 -9.36 4.98
CA ILE A 10 -0.83 -8.00 5.25
C ILE A 10 0.64 -7.86 4.84
N GLU A 11 1.50 -8.80 5.20
CA GLU A 11 2.91 -8.75 4.82
C GLU A 11 3.14 -8.87 3.31
N GLN A 12 2.33 -9.68 2.61
CA GLN A 12 2.37 -9.76 1.15
C GLN A 12 1.97 -8.42 0.51
N VAL A 13 0.88 -7.81 0.98
CA VAL A 13 0.43 -6.50 0.46
C VAL A 13 1.46 -5.41 0.76
N LYS A 14 2.04 -5.37 1.97
CA LYS A 14 3.13 -4.44 2.30
C LYS A 14 4.33 -4.60 1.38
N THR A 15 4.74 -5.84 1.10
CA THR A 15 5.86 -6.13 0.18
C THR A 15 5.55 -5.63 -1.23
N TYR A 16 4.32 -5.87 -1.72
CA TYR A 16 3.88 -5.37 -3.02
C TYR A 16 3.89 -3.83 -3.08
N ILE A 17 3.38 -3.16 -2.04
CA ILE A 17 3.39 -1.69 -1.93
C ILE A 17 4.82 -1.15 -1.99
N GLN A 18 5.75 -1.76 -1.24
CA GLN A 18 7.16 -1.35 -1.21
C GLN A 18 7.85 -1.54 -2.57
N ASP A 19 7.55 -2.61 -3.30
CA ASP A 19 8.07 -2.79 -4.66
C ASP A 19 7.53 -1.71 -5.61
N CYS A 20 6.24 -1.40 -5.52
CA CYS A 20 5.62 -0.32 -6.31
C CYS A 20 6.27 1.02 -5.99
N GLU A 21 6.41 1.38 -4.71
CA GLU A 21 7.08 2.60 -4.25
C GLU A 21 8.49 2.72 -4.85
N ARG A 22 9.30 1.66 -4.73
CA ARG A 22 10.67 1.62 -5.26
C ARG A 22 10.73 1.81 -6.76
N ARG A 23 9.80 1.22 -7.51
CA ARG A 23 9.76 1.30 -8.98
C ARG A 23 9.25 2.65 -9.47
N ILE A 24 8.23 3.22 -8.83
CA ILE A 24 7.75 4.59 -9.10
C ILE A 24 8.86 5.61 -8.85
N THR A 25 9.61 5.45 -7.77
CA THR A 25 10.78 6.31 -7.45
C THR A 25 11.89 6.22 -8.50
N LYS A 26 11.93 5.17 -9.31
CA LYS A 26 12.87 5.02 -10.44
C LYS A 26 12.31 5.57 -11.76
N GLY A 27 11.13 6.16 -11.74
CA GLY A 27 10.44 6.68 -12.90
C GLY A 27 9.59 5.66 -13.66
N GLU A 28 9.31 4.48 -13.08
CA GLU A 28 8.46 3.49 -13.73
C GLU A 28 6.97 3.79 -13.49
N VAL A 29 6.17 3.78 -14.56
CA VAL A 29 4.71 3.82 -14.46
C VAL A 29 4.18 2.42 -14.17
N ILE A 30 3.42 2.28 -13.09
CA ILE A 30 2.92 0.96 -12.62
C ILE A 30 1.42 1.04 -12.34
N PRO A 31 0.64 0.09 -12.86
CA PRO A 31 -0.77 -0.02 -12.49
C PRO A 31 -0.91 -0.60 -11.07
N LEU A 32 -1.59 0.14 -10.17
CA LEU A 32 -1.89 -0.30 -8.79
C LEU A 32 -3.25 -1.03 -8.70
N VAL A 33 -3.60 -1.78 -9.75
CA VAL A 33 -4.93 -2.37 -9.90
C VAL A 33 -5.21 -3.38 -8.79
N GLY A 34 -6.33 -3.20 -8.09
CA GLY A 34 -6.80 -4.12 -7.06
C GLY A 34 -6.11 -3.99 -5.70
N LEU A 35 -5.26 -2.98 -5.50
CA LEU A 35 -4.67 -2.69 -4.19
C LEU A 35 -5.75 -2.29 -3.18
N ASP A 36 -6.65 -1.40 -3.59
CA ASP A 36 -7.83 -0.98 -2.83
C ASP A 36 -8.68 -2.17 -2.38
N LYS A 37 -9.01 -3.07 -3.31
CA LYS A 37 -9.82 -4.24 -3.01
C LYS A 37 -9.13 -5.20 -2.06
N ASN A 38 -7.83 -5.41 -2.21
CA ASN A 38 -7.07 -6.25 -1.29
C ASN A 38 -7.01 -5.67 0.13
N VAL A 39 -6.87 -4.36 0.28
CA VAL A 39 -6.88 -3.70 1.59
C VAL A 39 -8.28 -3.78 2.21
N GLU A 40 -9.33 -3.54 1.43
CA GLU A 40 -10.73 -3.68 1.88
C GLU A 40 -11.00 -5.09 2.40
N ASP A 41 -10.61 -6.12 1.64
CA ASP A 41 -10.81 -7.52 2.03
C ASP A 41 -10.07 -7.85 3.34
N ILE A 42 -8.84 -7.37 3.52
CA ILE A 42 -8.09 -7.53 4.77
C ILE A 42 -8.84 -6.88 5.95
N CYS A 43 -9.35 -5.67 5.77
CA CYS A 43 -10.10 -4.97 6.82
C CYS A 43 -11.38 -5.72 7.18
N ASN A 44 -12.10 -6.25 6.19
CA ASN A 44 -13.28 -7.08 6.41
C ASN A 44 -12.93 -8.37 7.16
N ASP A 45 -11.89 -9.09 6.71
CA ASP A 45 -11.42 -10.33 7.35
C ASP A 45 -11.03 -10.10 8.82
N ILE A 46 -10.43 -8.94 9.16
CA ILE A 46 -10.12 -8.57 10.55
C ILE A 46 -11.38 -8.28 11.36
N GLY A 47 -12.38 -7.62 10.76
CA GLY A 47 -13.67 -7.35 11.39
C GLY A 47 -14.46 -8.62 11.74
N GLU A 48 -14.17 -9.74 11.08
CA GLU A 48 -14.76 -11.05 11.36
C GLU A 48 -14.01 -11.84 12.46
N LEU A 49 -12.84 -11.37 12.92
CA LEU A 49 -12.09 -12.04 13.98
C LEU A 49 -12.74 -11.82 15.36
N PRO A 50 -12.52 -12.75 16.31
CA PRO A 50 -12.78 -12.50 17.72
C PRO A 50 -12.06 -11.24 18.22
N GLU A 51 -12.70 -10.48 19.11
CA GLU A 51 -12.20 -9.18 19.59
C GLU A 51 -10.74 -9.23 20.09
N ASN A 52 -10.38 -10.29 20.80
CA ASN A 52 -9.03 -10.49 21.32
C ASN A 52 -7.97 -10.72 20.22
N GLU A 53 -8.36 -11.32 19.10
CA GLU A 53 -7.48 -11.52 17.94
C GLU A 53 -7.42 -10.26 17.07
N ALA A 54 -8.55 -9.60 16.87
CA ALA A 54 -8.64 -8.34 16.14
C ALA A 54 -7.79 -7.23 16.79
N ALA A 55 -7.80 -7.13 18.12
CA ALA A 55 -6.95 -6.21 18.86
C ALA A 55 -5.44 -6.44 18.59
N GLY A 56 -5.04 -7.70 18.38
CA GLY A 56 -3.66 -8.06 18.01
C GLY A 56 -3.25 -7.68 16.58
N MET A 57 -4.17 -7.14 15.78
CA MET A 57 -3.93 -6.72 14.39
C MET A 57 -3.67 -5.22 14.24
N GLU A 58 -3.91 -4.41 15.28
CA GLU A 58 -3.79 -2.95 15.22
C GLU A 58 -2.40 -2.50 14.76
N GLU A 59 -1.33 -3.05 15.36
CA GLU A 59 0.05 -2.71 14.97
C GLU A 59 0.34 -3.07 13.50
N LYS A 60 -0.21 -4.18 13.02
CA LYS A 60 0.00 -4.64 11.63
C LYS A 60 -0.74 -3.75 10.63
N LEU A 61 -1.97 -3.34 10.97
CA LEU A 61 -2.75 -2.37 10.19
C LEU A 61 -2.05 -1.01 10.14
N SER A 62 -1.53 -0.53 11.28
CA SER A 62 -0.73 0.69 11.33
C SER A 62 0.50 0.61 10.40
N GLY A 63 1.19 -0.53 10.40
CA GLY A 63 2.30 -0.80 9.48
C GLY A 63 1.89 -0.82 8.00
N LEU A 64 0.69 -1.30 7.68
CA LEU A 64 0.13 -1.27 6.32
C LEU A 64 -0.21 0.16 5.89
N ILE A 65 -0.85 0.94 6.75
CA ILE A 65 -1.17 2.36 6.50
C ILE A 65 0.12 3.14 6.23
N GLY A 66 1.15 2.97 7.06
CA GLY A 66 2.43 3.64 6.86
C GLY A 66 3.13 3.26 5.54
N ALA A 67 2.91 2.06 5.01
CA ALA A 67 3.40 1.69 3.68
C ALA A 67 2.61 2.39 2.57
N LEU A 68 1.28 2.48 2.70
CA LEU A 68 0.42 3.20 1.75
C LEU A 68 0.77 4.70 1.70
N ASP A 69 1.02 5.33 2.85
CA ASP A 69 1.40 6.75 2.91
C ASP A 69 2.71 7.04 2.14
N LYS A 70 3.70 6.14 2.26
CA LYS A 70 4.96 6.25 1.51
C LYS A 70 4.74 6.10 0.00
N LEU A 71 3.90 5.13 -0.40
CA LEU A 71 3.54 4.96 -1.80
C LEU A 71 2.85 6.20 -2.36
N VAL A 72 1.91 6.81 -1.62
CA VAL A 72 1.26 8.07 -2.00
C VAL A 72 2.28 9.20 -2.16
N ALA A 73 3.25 9.30 -1.24
CA ALA A 73 4.31 10.29 -1.35
C ALA A 73 5.17 10.06 -2.61
N ALA A 74 5.53 8.80 -2.91
CA ALA A 74 6.29 8.46 -4.11
C ALA A 74 5.52 8.80 -5.41
N ILE A 75 4.21 8.54 -5.46
CA ILE A 75 3.36 8.90 -6.61
C ILE A 75 3.35 10.41 -6.82
N ARG A 76 3.11 11.19 -5.77
CA ARG A 76 3.05 12.66 -5.86
C ARG A 76 4.38 13.27 -6.31
N ASN A 77 5.50 12.70 -5.84
CA ASN A 77 6.82 13.12 -6.27
C ASN A 77 7.03 12.81 -7.76
N PHE A 78 6.70 11.59 -8.19
CA PHE A 78 6.79 11.18 -9.58
C PHE A 78 5.94 12.07 -10.50
N GLU A 79 4.69 12.36 -10.13
CA GLU A 79 3.82 13.28 -10.88
C GLU A 79 4.44 14.68 -11.01
N SER A 80 5.00 15.21 -9.92
CA SER A 80 5.64 16.52 -9.90
C SER A 80 6.90 16.58 -10.77
N GLU A 81 7.65 15.47 -10.87
CA GLU A 81 8.81 15.37 -11.75
C GLU A 81 8.40 15.22 -13.23
N THR A 82 7.29 14.54 -13.52
CA THR A 82 6.80 14.40 -14.89
C THR A 82 6.10 15.64 -15.45
N ASP A 83 5.44 16.45 -14.61
CA ASP A 83 4.83 17.73 -15.03
C ASP A 83 5.89 18.82 -15.34
N GLY A 84 7.14 18.63 -14.89
CA GLY A 84 8.24 19.58 -15.09
C GLY A 84 8.85 19.60 -16.50
N ASP A 85 8.58 18.59 -17.33
CA ASP A 85 9.24 18.41 -18.63
C ASP A 85 8.58 19.19 -19.79
N GLU A 86 7.38 19.77 -19.60
CA GLU A 86 6.62 20.50 -20.63
C GLU A 86 6.94 22.01 -20.74
N LYS A 87 7.96 22.55 -20.04
CA LYS A 87 8.19 24.01 -19.97
C LYS A 87 9.55 24.55 -20.39
N ASP A 88 10.34 23.81 -21.16
CA ASP A 88 11.60 24.32 -21.73
C ASP A 88 11.71 24.03 -23.24
N THR A 89 10.78 24.58 -24.03
CA THR A 89 10.96 24.79 -25.48
C THR A 89 10.36 26.13 -25.90
N ASP A 90 11.06 27.24 -25.63
CA ASP A 90 10.99 28.46 -26.44
C ASP A 90 12.35 29.18 -26.45
#